data_AF-A0A1F6CJX8-F1
#
_entry.id   AF-A0A1F6CJX8-F1
#
_cell.length_a   1.000
_cell.length_b   1.000
_cell.length_c   1.000
_cell.angle_alpha   90.00
_cell.angle_beta   90.00
_cell.angle_gamma   90.00
#
_symmetry.space_group_name_H-M   'P 1'
#
loop_
_entity.id
_entity.type
_entity.pdbx_description
1 polymer ?
#
loop_
_entity_poly.entity_id
_entity_poly.type
_entity_poly.pdbx_seq_one_letter_code
_entity_poly.pdbx_strand_id
1 'polypeptide(L)'
;MRKYFEGIAYNVSRSSQWGDFFLASAFILGVLALRQAHEPLPPWLGSIASQVVLLVLSYAAATAYVTVMPMLQGKPTIFRQEWAEIYHGLFIFPFLLYLVATALLATFCIGEWRVLAIELVFVLVWLGLVGYDGWYGMLDQQKYIKDYPPGSPSATYFWW
;
A
#
# COMPACT_ATOMS: atom_id res chain seq x y z
N MET A 1 -19.60 1.40 -26.06
CA MET A 1 -20.38 1.28 -24.81
C MET A 1 -19.50 1.77 -23.68
N ARG A 2 -19.93 2.84 -23.01
CA ARG A 2 -19.22 3.54 -21.93
C ARG A 2 -19.04 2.57 -20.76
N LYS A 3 -17.80 2.44 -20.25
CA LYS A 3 -17.42 1.54 -19.17
C LYS A 3 -18.20 1.88 -17.88
N TYR A 4 -19.27 1.16 -17.59
CA TYR A 4 -19.99 1.25 -16.31
C TYR A 4 -19.20 0.62 -15.13
N PHE A 5 -17.90 0.40 -15.29
CA PHE A 5 -17.02 -0.24 -14.32
C PHE A 5 -15.88 0.67 -13.84
N GLU A 6 -15.98 1.99 -14.05
CA GLU A 6 -15.03 2.99 -13.48
C GLU A 6 -15.25 3.24 -11.97
N GLY A 7 -16.07 2.41 -11.30
CA GLY A 7 -16.40 2.58 -9.88
C GLY A 7 -16.65 1.28 -9.11
N ILE A 8 -16.20 0.12 -9.60
CA ILE A 8 -16.19 -1.06 -8.72
C ILE A 8 -15.10 -0.82 -7.68
N ALA A 9 -15.51 -0.77 -6.40
CA ALA A 9 -14.57 -0.76 -5.28
C ALA A 9 -13.64 -1.97 -5.39
N TYR A 10 -12.41 -1.83 -4.88
CA TYR A 10 -11.43 -2.92 -4.94
C TYR A 10 -11.87 -4.12 -4.10
N ASN A 11 -12.69 -5.00 -4.68
CA ASN A 11 -13.32 -6.09 -3.94
C ASN A 11 -12.62 -7.44 -4.13
N VAL A 12 -11.72 -7.59 -5.11
CA VAL A 12 -10.94 -8.83 -5.31
C VAL A 12 -9.57 -8.80 -4.66
N SER A 13 -9.03 -7.60 -4.41
CA SER A 13 -7.71 -7.43 -3.81
C SER A 13 -7.76 -7.67 -2.31
N ARG A 14 -6.98 -8.62 -1.79
CA ARG A 14 -6.87 -8.87 -0.36
C ARG A 14 -6.19 -7.71 0.36
N SER A 15 -5.25 -7.04 -0.30
CA SER A 15 -4.61 -5.83 0.21
C SER A 15 -5.62 -4.68 0.40
N SER A 16 -6.63 -4.55 -0.46
CA SER A 16 -7.68 -3.55 -0.24
C SER A 16 -8.71 -3.99 0.81
N GLN A 17 -9.06 -5.29 0.88
CA GLN A 17 -10.00 -5.78 1.89
C GLN A 17 -9.44 -5.72 3.32
N TRP A 18 -8.18 -6.15 3.50
CA TRP A 18 -7.58 -6.35 4.81
C TRP A 18 -6.30 -5.54 5.00
N GLY A 19 -5.53 -5.35 3.94
CA GLY A 19 -4.25 -4.64 4.02
C GLY A 19 -4.42 -3.21 4.51
N ASP A 20 -5.40 -2.46 4.03
CA ASP A 20 -5.65 -1.09 4.48
C ASP A 20 -5.96 -1.01 5.98
N PHE A 21 -6.62 -2.04 6.54
CA PHE A 21 -6.86 -2.13 7.98
C PHE A 21 -5.56 -2.29 8.77
N PHE A 22 -4.65 -3.18 8.33
CA PHE A 22 -3.34 -3.34 8.96
C PHE A 22 -2.52 -2.06 8.85
N LEU A 23 -2.54 -1.42 7.68
CA LEU A 23 -1.79 -0.20 7.43
C LEU A 23 -2.28 0.97 8.28
N ALA A 24 -3.60 1.19 8.33
CA ALA A 24 -4.21 2.19 9.17
C ALA A 24 -3.94 1.93 10.66
N SER A 25 -3.98 0.66 11.07
CA SER A 25 -3.67 0.27 12.45
C SER A 25 -2.22 0.56 12.81
N ALA A 26 -1.27 0.30 11.91
CA ALA A 26 0.14 0.65 12.11
C ALA A 26 0.30 2.16 12.31
N PHE A 27 -0.29 2.96 11.41
CA PHE A 27 -0.24 4.41 11.51
C PHE A 27 -0.86 4.94 12.82
N ILE A 28 -2.02 4.42 13.23
CA ILE A 28 -2.68 4.80 14.49
C ILE A 28 -1.80 4.47 15.69
N LEU A 29 -1.17 3.29 15.71
CA LEU A 29 -0.26 2.89 16.79
C LEU A 29 0.92 3.85 16.91
N GLY A 30 1.57 4.22 15.80
CA GLY A 30 2.64 5.22 15.80
C GLY A 30 2.19 6.59 16.31
N VAL A 31 1.02 7.06 15.86
CA VAL A 31 0.45 8.32 16.35
C VAL A 31 0.16 8.26 17.86
N LEU A 32 -0.35 7.14 18.36
CA LEU A 32 -0.60 6.96 19.79
C LEU A 32 0.70 6.93 20.60
N ALA A 33 1.73 6.23 20.11
CA ALA A 33 3.04 6.20 20.75
C ALA A 33 3.67 7.59 20.83
N LEU A 34 3.59 8.36 19.74
CA LEU A 34 4.07 9.75 19.71
C LEU A 34 3.33 10.64 20.70
N ARG A 35 2.01 10.47 20.83
CA ARG A 35 1.22 11.23 21.81
C ARG A 35 1.58 10.89 23.26
N GLN A 36 1.97 9.64 23.52
CA GLN A 36 2.30 9.15 24.86
C GLN A 36 3.73 9.44 25.28
N ALA A 37 4.68 9.47 24.33
CA ALA A 37 6.09 9.61 24.62
C ALA A 37 6.44 10.93 25.33
N HIS A 38 5.62 11.98 25.18
CA HIS A 38 5.87 13.35 25.66
C HIS A 38 7.22 13.97 25.22
N GLU A 39 8.04 13.24 24.49
CA GLU A 39 9.30 13.70 23.93
C GLU A 39 9.09 14.32 22.54
N PRO A 40 9.78 15.43 22.24
CA PRO A 40 9.74 16.01 20.92
C PRO A 40 10.42 15.08 19.91
N LEU A 41 9.80 14.92 18.74
CA LEU A 41 10.45 14.27 17.61
C LEU A 41 11.79 14.93 17.29
N PRO A 42 12.81 14.18 16.83
CA PRO A 42 14.07 14.76 16.43
C PRO A 42 13.85 15.87 15.38
N PRO A 43 14.53 17.03 15.52
CA PRO A 43 14.32 18.17 14.62
C PRO A 43 14.53 17.84 13.14
N TRP A 44 15.42 16.89 12.84
CA TRP A 44 15.66 16.45 11.47
C TRP A 44 14.42 15.78 10.87
N LEU A 45 13.66 14.98 11.64
CA LEU A 45 12.46 14.31 11.16
C LEU A 45 11.31 15.29 10.98
N GLY A 46 11.24 16.36 11.79
CA GLY A 46 10.26 17.44 11.59
C GLY A 46 10.59 18.42 10.46
N SER A 47 11.78 18.33 9.85
CA SER A 47 12.21 19.28 8.81
C SER A 47 11.52 19.05 7.46
N ILE A 48 11.25 20.12 6.72
CA ILE A 48 10.69 20.03 5.36
C ILE A 48 11.59 19.18 4.46
N ALA A 49 12.91 19.34 4.58
CA ALA A 49 13.87 18.62 3.77
C ALA A 49 13.77 17.09 3.96
N SER A 50 13.66 16.60 5.19
CA SER A 50 13.51 15.16 5.44
C SER A 50 12.18 14.62 4.95
N GLN A 51 11.08 15.36 5.14
CA GLN A 51 9.77 14.95 4.65
C GLN A 51 9.73 14.89 3.12
N VAL A 52 10.38 15.83 2.44
CA VAL A 52 10.57 15.77 0.97
C VAL A 52 11.38 14.55 0.56
N VAL A 53 12.48 14.25 1.26
CA VAL A 53 13.28 13.04 0.98
C VAL A 53 12.45 11.77 1.16
N LEU A 54 11.70 11.65 2.26
CA LEU A 54 10.83 10.48 2.51
C LEU A 54 9.75 10.35 1.44
N LEU A 55 9.15 11.46 1.03
CA LEU A 55 8.16 11.46 -0.05
C LEU A 55 8.78 10.99 -1.37
N VAL A 56 9.95 11.53 -1.74
CA VAL A 56 10.67 11.13 -2.97
C VAL A 56 11.05 9.65 -2.95
N LEU A 57 11.56 9.14 -1.82
CA LEU A 57 11.89 7.72 -1.66
C LEU A 57 10.64 6.83 -1.78
N SER A 58 9.52 7.28 -1.23
CA SER A 58 8.24 6.55 -1.31
C SER A 58 7.70 6.52 -2.75
N TYR A 59 7.81 7.63 -3.48
CA TYR A 59 7.48 7.69 -4.91
C TYR A 59 8.42 6.84 -5.77
N ALA A 60 9.72 6.82 -5.47
CA ALA A 60 10.68 5.98 -6.15
C ALA A 60 10.38 4.49 -5.93
N ALA A 61 10.10 4.09 -4.69
CA ALA A 61 9.72 2.73 -4.33
C ALA A 61 8.39 2.30 -5.00
N ALA A 62 7.37 3.15 -4.95
CA ALA A 62 6.11 2.92 -5.63
C ALA A 62 6.29 2.76 -7.14
N THR A 63 7.01 3.67 -7.79
CA THR A 63 7.31 3.62 -9.23
C THR A 63 8.08 2.36 -9.61
N ALA A 64 9.07 1.98 -8.78
CA ALA A 64 9.81 0.74 -8.97
C ALA A 64 8.87 -0.47 -8.95
N TYR A 65 7.92 -0.51 -8.01
CA TYR A 65 6.95 -1.60 -7.89
C TYR A 65 5.91 -1.63 -9.01
N VAL A 66 5.27 -0.51 -9.34
CA VAL A 66 4.13 -0.49 -10.29
C VAL A 66 4.53 -0.33 -11.75
N THR A 67 5.78 0.08 -12.03
CA THR A 67 6.26 0.32 -13.40
C THR A 67 7.50 -0.49 -13.73
N VAL A 68 8.59 -0.31 -12.97
CA VAL A 68 9.90 -0.87 -13.34
C VAL A 68 9.91 -2.40 -13.22
N MET A 69 9.45 -2.95 -12.10
CA MET A 69 9.39 -4.40 -11.89
C MET A 69 8.51 -5.11 -12.93
N PRO A 70 7.27 -4.66 -13.22
CA PRO A 70 6.46 -5.22 -14.30
C PRO A 70 7.15 -5.15 -15.66
N MET A 71 7.78 -4.02 -15.99
CA MET A 71 8.51 -3.84 -17.25
C MET A 71 9.66 -4.85 -17.39
N LEU A 72 10.44 -5.07 -16.32
CA LEU A 72 11.51 -6.07 -16.29
C LEU A 72 10.99 -7.51 -16.38
N GLN A 73 9.75 -7.76 -15.93
CA GLN A 73 9.09 -9.07 -15.99
C GLN A 73 8.29 -9.29 -17.29
N GLY A 74 8.31 -8.34 -18.24
CA GLY A 74 7.50 -8.41 -19.45
C GLY A 74 5.98 -8.33 -19.20
N LYS A 75 5.58 -7.87 -18.01
CA LYS A 75 4.18 -7.68 -17.60
C LYS A 75 3.69 -6.27 -17.99
N PRO A 76 2.37 -6.07 -18.17
CA PRO A 76 1.82 -4.74 -18.40
C PRO A 76 2.18 -3.79 -17.24
N THR A 77 2.59 -2.58 -17.58
CA THR A 77 2.85 -1.50 -16.61
C THR A 77 1.54 -0.85 -16.17
N ILE A 78 1.57 -0.14 -15.04
CA ILE A 78 0.41 0.58 -14.53
C ILE A 78 -0.23 1.56 -15.54
N PHE A 79 0.56 2.16 -16.43
CA PHE A 79 0.06 3.09 -17.45
C PHE A 79 -0.84 2.44 -18.52
N ARG A 80 -0.92 1.11 -18.54
CA ARG A 80 -1.82 0.36 -19.44
C ARG A 80 -3.11 -0.09 -18.76
N GLN A 81 -3.29 0.29 -17.49
CA GLN A 81 -4.45 -0.06 -16.68
C GLN A 81 -5.53 1.03 -16.75
N GLU A 82 -6.66 0.80 -16.08
CA GLU A 82 -7.73 1.79 -15.97
C GLU A 82 -7.32 2.99 -15.10
N TRP A 83 -8.01 4.13 -15.28
CA TRP A 83 -7.69 5.36 -14.56
C TRP A 83 -7.70 5.23 -13.04
N ALA A 84 -8.59 4.42 -12.47
CA ALA A 84 -8.64 4.19 -11.03
C ALA A 84 -7.41 3.42 -10.51
N GLU A 85 -6.88 2.48 -11.30
CA GLU A 85 -5.66 1.73 -11.00
C GLU A 85 -4.43 2.63 -11.14
N ILE A 86 -4.38 3.43 -12.20
CA ILE A 86 -3.35 4.45 -12.40
C ILE A 86 -3.32 5.43 -11.22
N TYR A 87 -4.48 5.97 -10.84
CA TYR A 87 -4.58 6.91 -9.72
C TYR A 87 -4.11 6.29 -8.42
N HIS A 88 -4.56 5.06 -8.13
CA HIS A 88 -4.16 4.38 -6.91
C HIS A 88 -2.65 4.12 -6.87
N GLY A 89 -2.05 3.58 -7.92
CA GLY A 89 -0.62 3.26 -7.90
C GLY A 89 0.32 4.46 -8.03
N LEU A 90 -0.12 5.57 -8.63
CA LEU A 90 0.72 6.78 -8.77
C LEU A 90 0.54 7.80 -7.65
N PHE A 91 -0.59 7.78 -6.92
CA PHE A 91 -0.86 8.76 -5.88
C PHE A 91 -1.13 8.12 -4.52
N ILE A 92 -2.07 7.17 -4.44
CA ILE A 92 -2.46 6.56 -3.15
C ILE A 92 -1.32 5.72 -2.59
N PHE A 93 -0.80 4.77 -3.36
CA PHE A 93 0.22 3.83 -2.91
C PHE A 93 1.53 4.50 -2.44
N PRO A 94 2.13 5.46 -3.18
CA PRO A 94 3.29 6.21 -2.68
C PRO A 94 2.99 7.02 -1.42
N PHE A 95 1.79 7.61 -1.33
CA PHE A 95 1.39 8.38 -0.16
C PHE A 95 1.25 7.49 1.08
N LEU A 96 0.67 6.30 0.92
CA LEU A 96 0.59 5.28 1.97
C LEU A 96 1.97 4.82 2.44
N LEU A 97 2.90 4.55 1.51
CA LEU A 97 4.30 4.24 1.84
C LEU A 97 4.97 5.36 2.63
N TYR A 98 4.74 6.61 2.22
CA TYR A 98 5.27 7.78 2.92
C TYR A 98 4.72 7.88 4.35
N LEU A 99 3.41 7.76 4.55
CA LEU A 99 2.81 7.84 5.88
C LEU A 99 3.36 6.77 6.83
N VAL A 100 3.51 5.54 6.33
CA VAL A 100 4.03 4.41 7.10
C VAL A 100 5.51 4.58 7.40
N ALA A 101 6.31 4.99 6.41
CA ALA A 101 7.74 5.24 6.63
C ALA A 101 7.95 6.34 7.68
N THR A 102 7.17 7.42 7.60
CA THR A 102 7.22 8.51 8.59
C THR A 102 6.78 8.03 9.97
N ALA A 103 5.71 7.25 10.07
CA ALA A 103 5.25 6.68 11.35
C ALA A 103 6.30 5.75 11.98
N LEU A 104 6.83 4.78 11.22
CA LEU A 104 7.87 3.87 11.68
C LEU A 104 9.13 4.60 12.15
N LEU A 105 9.60 5.59 11.38
CA LEU A 105 10.75 6.41 11.78
C LEU A 105 10.48 7.21 13.04
N ALA A 106 9.26 7.75 13.18
CA ALA A 106 8.86 8.50 14.35
C ALA A 106 8.84 7.59 15.60
N THR A 107 8.20 6.41 15.52
CA THR A 107 8.17 5.41 16.61
C THR A 107 9.57 4.90 16.96
N PHE A 108 10.43 4.70 15.96
CA PHE A 108 11.83 4.35 16.17
C PHE A 108 12.59 5.44 16.93
N CYS A 109 12.40 6.70 16.56
CA CYS A 109 13.11 7.83 17.17
C CYS A 109 12.74 8.07 18.63
N ILE A 110 11.48 7.82 19.02
CA ILE A 110 11.04 7.91 20.42
C ILE A 110 11.42 6.69 21.27
N GLY A 111 12.00 5.64 20.66
CA GLY A 111 12.47 4.46 21.38
C GLY A 111 11.35 3.49 21.84
N GLU A 112 10.14 3.61 21.30
CA GLU A 112 9.00 2.74 21.63
C GLU A 112 9.08 1.40 20.87
N TRP A 113 10.08 0.57 21.20
CA TRP A 113 10.40 -0.67 20.50
C TRP A 113 9.25 -1.69 20.43
N ARG A 114 8.37 -1.70 21.44
CA ARG A 114 7.19 -2.59 21.46
C ARG A 114 6.18 -2.19 20.40
N VAL A 115 5.91 -0.89 20.28
CA VAL A 115 5.00 -0.37 19.26
C VAL A 115 5.62 -0.55 17.88
N LEU A 116 6.91 -0.23 17.73
CA LEU A 116 7.63 -0.41 16.47
C LEU A 116 7.56 -1.86 15.98
N ALA A 117 7.74 -2.84 16.86
CA ALA A 117 7.64 -4.26 16.49
C ALA A 117 6.25 -4.63 15.95
N ILE A 118 5.19 -4.12 16.57
CA ILE A 118 3.80 -4.37 16.13
C ILE A 118 3.53 -3.67 14.80
N GLU A 119 3.96 -2.41 14.65
CA GLU A 119 3.86 -1.67 13.38
C GLU A 119 4.58 -2.42 12.25
N LEU A 120 5.80 -2.89 12.49
CA LEU A 120 6.56 -3.68 11.52
C LEU A 120 5.81 -4.95 11.11
N VAL A 121 5.20 -5.68 12.07
CA VAL A 121 4.38 -6.85 11.74
C VAL A 121 3.20 -6.46 10.86
N PHE A 122 2.48 -5.38 11.17
CA PHE A 122 1.33 -4.93 10.37
C PHE A 122 1.75 -4.48 8.96
N VAL A 123 2.86 -3.77 8.85
CA VAL A 123 3.43 -3.35 7.56
C VAL A 123 3.89 -4.56 6.76
N LEU A 124 4.52 -5.55 7.37
CA LEU A 124 4.90 -6.79 6.70
C LEU A 124 3.70 -7.61 6.24
N VAL A 125 2.62 -7.67 7.04
CA VAL A 125 1.36 -8.30 6.62
C VAL A 125 0.77 -7.56 5.43
N TRP A 126 0.73 -6.22 5.46
CA TRP A 126 0.26 -5.41 4.35
C TRP A 126 1.09 -5.62 3.07
N LEU A 127 2.42 -5.55 3.16
CA LEU A 127 3.33 -5.82 2.04
C LEU A 127 3.16 -7.25 1.51
N GLY A 128 2.95 -8.22 2.39
CA GLY A 128 2.67 -9.61 2.03
C GLY A 128 1.37 -9.75 1.23
N LEU A 129 0.31 -9.05 1.63
CA LEU A 129 -0.97 -9.02 0.89
C LEU A 129 -0.84 -8.31 -0.47
N VAL A 130 -0.12 -7.18 -0.53
CA VAL A 130 0.14 -6.46 -1.78
C VAL A 130 0.95 -7.33 -2.74
N GLY A 131 1.99 -8.01 -2.24
CA GLY A 131 2.81 -8.93 -3.03
C GLY A 131 2.03 -10.16 -3.50
N TYR A 132 1.19 -10.72 -2.63
CA TYR A 132 0.27 -11.81 -2.98
C TYR A 132 -0.66 -11.37 -4.13
N ASP A 133 -1.34 -10.23 -3.98
CA ASP A 133 -2.25 -9.72 -5.00
C ASP A 133 -1.51 -9.45 -6.33
N GLY A 134 -0.27 -8.95 -6.27
CA GLY A 134 0.57 -8.74 -7.45
C GLY A 134 1.00 -10.05 -8.12
N TRP A 135 1.26 -11.11 -7.33
CA TRP A 135 1.61 -12.43 -7.85
C TRP A 135 0.42 -13.10 -8.57
N TYR A 136 -0.77 -13.00 -8.00
CA TYR A 136 -1.99 -13.60 -8.55
C TYR A 136 -2.73 -12.69 -9.55
N GLY A 137 -2.20 -11.50 -9.86
CA GLY A 137 -2.79 -10.57 -10.80
C GLY A 137 -4.07 -9.88 -10.32
N MET A 138 -4.37 -9.93 -9.02
CA MET A 138 -5.55 -9.33 -8.39
C MET A 138 -5.48 -7.80 -8.30
N LEU A 139 -4.31 -7.21 -8.55
CA LEU A 139 -4.13 -5.76 -8.64
C LEU A 139 -4.70 -5.15 -9.93
N ASP A 140 -4.87 -5.96 -10.99
CA ASP A 140 -5.62 -5.58 -12.21
C ASP A 140 -7.01 -6.21 -12.11
N GLN A 141 -7.95 -5.47 -11.55
CA GLN A 141 -9.22 -6.04 -11.12
C GLN A 141 -10.08 -6.45 -12.30
N GLN A 142 -10.09 -5.63 -13.35
CA GLN A 142 -10.91 -5.92 -14.52
C GLN A 142 -10.39 -7.14 -15.26
N LYS A 143 -9.07 -7.27 -15.41
CA LYS A 143 -8.50 -8.46 -16.02
C LYS A 143 -8.77 -9.68 -15.15
N TYR A 144 -8.57 -9.58 -13.84
CA TYR A 144 -8.82 -10.68 -12.91
C TYR A 144 -10.27 -11.16 -12.97
N ILE A 145 -11.25 -10.25 -12.95
CA ILE A 145 -12.68 -10.60 -13.03
C ILE A 145 -13.05 -11.20 -14.41
N LYS A 146 -12.40 -10.74 -15.50
CA LYS A 146 -12.59 -11.32 -16.84
C LYS A 146 -12.04 -12.74 -16.93
N ASP A 147 -10.86 -12.97 -16.36
CA ASP A 147 -10.18 -14.27 -16.37
C ASP A 147 -10.84 -15.26 -15.38
N TYR A 148 -11.41 -14.75 -14.28
CA TYR A 148 -12.04 -15.51 -13.20
C TYR A 148 -13.41 -14.93 -12.83
N PRO A 149 -14.43 -15.09 -13.69
CA PRO A 149 -15.76 -14.57 -13.40
C PRO A 149 -16.39 -15.27 -12.17
N PRO A 150 -17.29 -14.58 -11.45
CA PRO A 150 -17.99 -15.15 -10.31
C PRO A 150 -18.69 -16.48 -10.68
N GLY A 151 -18.41 -17.54 -9.91
CA GLY A 151 -18.93 -18.88 -10.18
C GLY A 151 -18.04 -19.80 -11.02
N SER A 152 -16.87 -19.33 -11.49
CA SER A 152 -15.89 -20.23 -12.11
C SER A 152 -15.22 -21.15 -11.05
N PRO A 153 -14.90 -22.42 -11.36
CA PRO A 153 -14.24 -23.34 -10.42
C PRO A 153 -12.84 -22.86 -9.97
N SER A 154 -12.25 -21.96 -10.76
CA SER A 154 -10.95 -21.32 -10.55
C SER A 154 -11.07 -19.91 -9.93
N ALA A 155 -12.28 -19.37 -9.74
CA ALA A 155 -12.52 -18.17 -8.95
C ALA A 155 -12.31 -18.53 -7.48
N THR A 156 -11.04 -18.60 -7.10
CA THR A 156 -10.62 -19.24 -5.87
C THR A 156 -11.20 -18.57 -4.61
N TYR A 157 -11.77 -17.35 -4.66
CA TYR A 157 -12.16 -16.60 -3.46
C TYR A 157 -13.32 -15.59 -3.64
N PHE A 158 -14.46 -15.99 -4.23
CA PHE A 158 -15.70 -15.20 -4.19
C PHE A 158 -16.73 -15.81 -3.24
N TRP A 159 -16.47 -15.82 -1.93
CA TRP A 159 -17.48 -16.17 -0.93
C TRP A 159 -17.26 -15.38 0.36
N TRP A 160 -17.97 -14.27 0.49
CA TRP A 160 -18.53 -13.74 1.74
C TRP A 160 -19.87 -13.11 1.41
#